data_AF-H5TIQ1-F1
#
_entry.id   AF-H5TIQ1-F1
#
_cell.length_a   1.000
_cell.length_b   1.000
_cell.length_c   1.000
_cell.angle_alpha   90.00
_cell.angle_beta   90.00
_cell.angle_gamma   90.00
#
_symmetry.space_group_name_H-M   'P 1'
#
loop_
_entity.id
_entity.type
_entity.pdbx_description
1 polymer ?
#
loop_
_entity_poly.entity_id
_entity_poly.type
_entity_poly.pdbx_seq_one_letter_code
_entity_poly.pdbx_strand_id
1 'polypeptide(L)'
;MSTFSEQVSAALDTSDAQEAGHRVHQVVAQELRNLDPTATTEITGYFNHSYVPDLVMQWGKGRDAFERPVFLRHSLRSSRASGALTDFDRKDRAAFYLSLALDEPEAETARVRNHAREHRDSRVLVTTVPALDDLSPATTTPDPVLGLVRSSIVRSAKGAILGSDADNLVLPRDRQIEQQELDAFSETVSSVFTEDAVLRINRVFGIVEQALADEPSVEELLLSGRLTESEIRELVPYLLSLEGVTRDRDFWVALAQLIDLTAIERMWSQFAGLDLTPLASAASGLWRAKRVLLSIRAEAIGDDSFDRTPRWLVAGNLLSAEVGNWRLTFANKAQKMKTSNRGLTAARWEDLLPSLQTYTVTAVDLRGVTTRSQYGAQESTQDMKQRVAAFIENADDSFHLPSVTVATGVGDERSEITADFTEMMLDAKPDADLAVLTRAALEILGYRYPTDGEEIDALFAGGPLPNDDVSPGEGESEQDATD
;
A
#
# COMPACT_ATOMS: atom_id res chain seq x y z
N MET A 1 -19.01 -10.94 19.03
CA MET A 1 -17.60 -11.33 19.20
C MET A 1 -17.27 -11.15 20.67
N SER A 2 -16.53 -12.06 21.30
CA SER A 2 -16.13 -11.90 22.70
C SER A 2 -15.04 -10.84 22.82
N THR A 3 -15.09 -9.99 23.84
CA THR A 3 -14.05 -8.97 24.09
C THR A 3 -12.76 -9.63 24.55
N PHE A 4 -11.63 -8.92 24.47
CA PHE A 4 -10.35 -9.48 24.95
C PHE A 4 -10.35 -9.65 26.48
N SER A 5 -11.04 -8.79 27.24
CA SER A 5 -11.33 -9.03 28.66
C SER A 5 -12.07 -10.35 28.92
N GLU A 6 -13.12 -10.65 28.15
CA GLU A 6 -13.88 -11.89 28.28
C GLU A 6 -13.01 -13.12 27.97
N GLN A 7 -12.17 -13.02 26.93
CA GLN A 7 -11.26 -14.10 26.54
C GLN A 7 -10.19 -14.36 27.60
N VAL A 8 -9.61 -13.31 28.20
CA VAL A 8 -8.65 -13.44 29.30
C VAL A 8 -9.32 -14.03 30.54
N SER A 9 -10.52 -13.56 30.89
CA SER A 9 -11.29 -14.13 32.01
C SER A 9 -11.58 -15.61 31.80
N ALA A 10 -12.01 -16.00 30.61
CA ALA A 10 -12.28 -17.40 30.27
C ALA A 10 -11.00 -18.26 30.25
N ALA A 11 -9.86 -17.69 29.85
CA ALA A 11 -8.57 -18.37 29.90
C ALA A 11 -8.09 -18.64 31.34
N LEU A 12 -8.40 -17.73 32.27
CA LEU A 12 -8.08 -17.87 33.69
C LEU A 12 -9.05 -18.81 34.45
N ASP A 13 -10.26 -19.01 33.94
CA ASP A 13 -11.29 -19.88 34.53
C ASP A 13 -11.05 -21.38 34.21
N THR A 14 -9.88 -21.89 34.62
CA THR A 14 -9.54 -23.31 34.57
C THR A 14 -8.85 -23.74 35.85
N SER A 15 -9.10 -24.98 36.27
CA SER A 15 -8.53 -25.54 37.50
C SER A 15 -7.04 -25.89 37.38
N ASP A 16 -6.52 -26.03 36.17
CA ASP A 16 -5.10 -26.31 35.91
C ASP A 16 -4.34 -25.01 35.62
N ALA A 17 -3.43 -24.64 36.53
CA ALA A 17 -2.64 -23.42 36.43
C ALA A 17 -1.69 -23.39 35.21
N GLN A 18 -1.20 -24.53 34.73
CA GLN A 18 -0.35 -24.59 33.54
C GLN A 18 -1.18 -24.33 32.28
N GLU A 19 -2.36 -24.95 32.21
CA GLU A 19 -3.32 -24.73 31.13
C GLU A 19 -3.82 -23.28 31.12
N ALA A 20 -4.08 -22.69 32.29
CA ALA A 20 -4.45 -21.28 32.42
C ALA A 20 -3.37 -20.36 31.82
N GLY A 21 -2.11 -20.57 32.20
CA GLY A 21 -0.98 -19.81 31.68
C GLY A 21 -0.85 -19.93 30.16
N HIS A 22 -0.96 -21.15 29.62
CA HIS A 22 -0.88 -21.39 28.18
C HIS A 22 -2.00 -20.68 27.41
N ARG A 23 -3.24 -20.76 27.89
CA ARG A 23 -4.39 -20.09 27.26
C ARG A 23 -4.25 -18.57 27.30
N VAL A 24 -3.83 -18.01 28.44
CA VAL A 24 -3.59 -16.56 28.56
C VAL A 24 -2.50 -16.12 27.58
N HIS A 25 -1.39 -16.86 27.46
CA HIS A 25 -0.36 -16.54 26.46
C HIS A 25 -0.91 -16.54 25.04
N GLN A 26 -1.74 -17.52 24.67
CA GLN A 26 -2.34 -17.59 23.35
C GLN A 26 -3.28 -16.41 23.07
N VAL A 27 -4.15 -16.08 24.03
CA VAL A 27 -5.10 -14.96 23.93
C VAL A 27 -4.34 -13.64 23.80
N VAL A 28 -3.35 -13.38 24.66
CA VAL A 28 -2.53 -12.16 24.58
C VAL A 28 -1.72 -12.11 23.29
N ALA A 29 -1.11 -13.22 22.87
CA ALA A 29 -0.36 -13.26 21.60
C ALA A 29 -1.24 -13.02 20.38
N GLN A 30 -2.51 -13.44 20.42
CA GLN A 30 -3.46 -13.13 19.36
C GLN A 30 -3.81 -11.63 19.38
N GLU A 31 -4.07 -11.06 20.56
CA GLU A 31 -4.41 -9.64 20.65
C GLU A 31 -3.26 -8.73 20.22
N LEU A 32 -2.04 -9.02 20.64
CA LEU A 32 -0.86 -8.27 20.19
C LEU A 32 -0.65 -8.33 18.66
N ARG A 33 -0.99 -9.47 18.03
CA ARG A 33 -0.98 -9.60 16.55
C ARG A 33 -2.12 -8.83 15.89
N ASN A 34 -3.27 -8.71 16.56
CA ASN A 34 -4.39 -7.90 16.07
C ASN A 34 -4.07 -6.40 16.16
N LEU A 35 -3.32 -5.97 17.18
CA LEU A 35 -2.85 -4.59 17.35
C LEU A 35 -1.79 -4.20 16.31
N ASP A 36 -0.86 -5.11 15.98
CA ASP A 36 0.09 -4.90 14.88
C ASP A 36 0.37 -6.20 14.09
N PRO A 37 -0.25 -6.36 12.90
CA PRO A 37 -0.02 -7.52 12.05
C PRO A 37 1.40 -7.66 11.49
N THR A 38 2.24 -6.63 11.59
CA THR A 38 3.65 -6.71 11.14
C THR A 38 4.57 -7.37 12.17
N ALA A 39 4.11 -7.51 13.41
CA ALA A 39 4.90 -8.09 14.49
C ALA A 39 4.78 -9.61 14.50
N THR A 40 5.90 -10.30 14.71
CA THR A 40 5.89 -11.70 15.15
C THR A 40 5.90 -11.75 16.66
N THR A 41 5.05 -12.59 17.25
CA THR A 41 5.00 -12.78 18.72
C THR A 41 5.46 -14.17 19.07
N GLU A 42 6.51 -14.28 19.89
CA GLU A 42 7.05 -15.53 20.41
C GLU A 42 6.61 -15.72 21.86
N ILE A 43 6.05 -16.88 22.19
CA ILE A 43 5.73 -17.28 23.57
C ILE A 43 6.94 -17.98 24.16
N THR A 44 7.47 -17.49 25.27
CA THR A 44 8.71 -18.00 25.86
C THR A 44 8.50 -19.24 26.73
N GLY A 45 7.24 -19.53 27.09
CA GLY A 45 6.86 -20.61 27.99
C GLY A 45 6.96 -20.25 29.49
N TYR A 46 7.39 -19.04 29.83
CA TYR A 46 7.40 -18.55 31.21
C TYR A 46 6.09 -17.80 31.51
N PHE A 47 5.53 -18.01 32.70
CA PHE A 47 4.32 -17.31 33.14
C PHE A 47 4.59 -16.55 34.45
N ASN A 48 4.33 -15.23 34.45
CA ASN A 48 4.39 -14.35 35.63
C ASN A 48 5.79 -14.28 36.29
N HIS A 49 6.85 -14.38 35.49
CA HIS A 49 8.23 -14.26 35.97
C HIS A 49 8.74 -12.81 35.90
N SER A 50 9.45 -12.35 36.92
CA SER A 50 9.94 -10.96 36.99
C SER A 50 11.11 -10.67 36.03
N TYR A 51 11.89 -11.68 35.69
CA TYR A 51 13.16 -11.52 34.94
C TYR A 51 13.12 -12.01 33.50
N VAL A 52 12.19 -12.92 33.17
CA VAL A 52 12.09 -13.52 31.83
C VAL A 52 10.73 -13.11 31.28
N PRO A 53 10.67 -12.55 30.07
CA PRO A 53 9.40 -12.13 29.50
C PRO A 53 8.50 -13.33 29.23
N ASP A 54 7.20 -13.10 29.31
CA ASP A 54 6.17 -14.07 28.98
C ASP A 54 6.05 -14.22 27.45
N LEU A 55 6.15 -13.09 26.74
CA LEU A 55 6.19 -13.05 25.28
C LEU A 55 7.26 -12.07 24.79
N VAL A 56 7.73 -12.26 23.56
CA VAL A 56 8.59 -11.29 22.88
C VAL A 56 7.94 -10.91 21.55
N MET A 57 7.68 -9.62 21.37
CA MET A 57 7.28 -9.08 20.07
C MET A 57 8.52 -8.69 19.29
N GLN A 58 8.57 -9.05 18.01
CA GLN A 58 9.68 -8.74 17.12
C GLN A 58 9.16 -8.12 15.81
N TRP A 59 9.83 -7.07 15.37
CA TRP A 59 9.59 -6.38 14.11
C TRP A 59 10.83 -6.43 13.23
N GLY A 60 10.64 -6.63 11.92
CA GLY A 60 11.76 -6.69 10.97
C GLY A 60 12.57 -7.99 11.06
N LYS A 61 13.72 -8.04 10.40
CA LYS A 61 14.63 -9.19 10.37
C LYS A 61 16.09 -8.73 10.35
N GLY A 62 16.98 -9.53 10.93
CA GLY A 62 18.42 -9.28 10.86
C GLY A 62 18.87 -8.10 11.72
N ARG A 63 19.64 -7.18 11.15
CA ARG A 63 20.29 -6.08 11.90
C ARG A 63 19.34 -4.95 12.31
N ASP A 64 18.22 -4.82 11.62
CA ASP A 64 17.19 -3.81 11.90
C ASP A 64 16.04 -4.38 12.72
N ALA A 65 16.20 -5.60 13.26
CA ALA A 65 15.19 -6.22 14.11
C ALA A 65 15.05 -5.43 15.41
N PHE A 66 13.81 -5.07 15.72
CA PHE A 66 13.45 -4.47 17.00
C PHE A 66 12.67 -5.48 17.80
N GLU A 67 12.99 -5.63 19.09
CA GLU A 67 12.33 -6.55 19.99
C GLU A 67 11.78 -5.82 21.20
N ARG A 68 10.59 -6.24 21.64
CA ARG A 68 9.95 -5.73 22.84
C ARG A 68 9.49 -6.90 23.71
N PRO A 69 10.12 -7.12 24.87
CA PRO A 69 9.65 -8.09 25.85
C PRO A 69 8.31 -7.65 26.46
N VAL A 70 7.38 -8.59 26.55
CA VAL A 70 6.05 -8.46 27.15
C VAL A 70 5.99 -9.28 28.43
N PHE A 71 5.55 -8.64 29.50
CA PHE A 71 5.45 -9.21 30.83
C PHE A 71 3.99 -9.17 31.28
N LEU A 72 3.44 -10.34 31.57
CA LEU A 72 2.07 -10.48 32.05
C LEU A 72 2.07 -10.45 33.57
N ARG A 73 1.18 -9.64 34.15
CA ARG A 73 1.08 -9.48 35.60
C ARG A 73 -0.37 -9.64 36.01
N HIS A 74 -0.59 -10.28 37.15
CA HIS A 74 -1.95 -10.50 37.65
C HIS A 74 -2.68 -9.17 37.90
N SER A 75 -1.98 -8.15 38.40
CA SER A 75 -2.50 -6.81 38.66
C SER A 75 -1.39 -5.77 38.60
N LEU A 76 -1.73 -4.48 38.54
CA LEU A 76 -0.79 -3.36 38.66
C LEU A 76 -0.03 -3.41 40.00
N ARG A 77 -0.70 -3.84 41.06
CA ARG A 77 -0.07 -4.07 42.37
C ARG A 77 1.03 -5.13 42.28
N SER A 78 0.79 -6.21 41.52
CA SER A 78 1.80 -7.25 41.28
C SER A 78 2.99 -6.70 40.49
N SER A 79 2.74 -5.91 39.44
CA SER A 79 3.80 -5.24 38.66
C SER A 79 4.71 -4.40 39.56
N ARG A 80 4.14 -3.64 40.49
CA ARG A 80 4.93 -2.85 41.43
C ARG A 80 5.71 -3.72 42.42
N ALA A 81 5.06 -4.74 42.98
CA ALA A 81 5.69 -5.65 43.93
C ALA A 81 6.86 -6.45 43.30
N SER A 82 6.78 -6.73 41.99
CA SER A 82 7.83 -7.43 41.25
C SER A 82 9.02 -6.55 40.87
N GLY A 83 8.99 -5.26 41.19
CA GLY A 83 9.99 -4.29 40.74
C GLY A 83 9.86 -3.90 39.27
N ALA A 84 8.73 -4.18 38.58
CA ALA A 84 8.56 -3.75 37.19
C ALA A 84 8.67 -2.22 37.05
N LEU A 85 8.29 -1.47 38.09
CA LEU A 85 8.42 -0.03 38.11
C LEU A 85 9.87 0.48 38.14
N THR A 86 10.84 -0.33 38.60
CA THR A 86 12.26 0.05 38.55
C THR A 86 12.83 -0.02 37.14
N ASP A 87 12.15 -0.70 36.21
CA ASP A 87 12.55 -0.65 34.80
C ASP A 87 12.27 0.70 34.15
N PHE A 88 11.40 1.55 34.73
CA PHE A 88 11.23 2.91 34.24
C PHE A 88 12.52 3.73 34.34
N ASP A 89 13.38 3.39 35.31
CA ASP A 89 14.68 4.06 35.52
C ASP A 89 15.70 3.67 34.43
N ARG A 90 15.42 2.62 33.65
CA ARG A 90 16.29 2.06 32.63
C ARG A 90 15.96 2.61 31.24
N LYS A 91 16.67 3.67 30.83
CA LYS A 91 16.49 4.32 29.52
C LYS A 91 16.82 3.41 28.32
N ASP A 92 17.61 2.36 28.54
CA ASP A 92 18.05 1.40 27.52
C ASP A 92 17.01 0.31 27.21
N ARG A 93 15.99 0.14 28.06
CA ARG A 93 15.06 -1.00 27.99
C ARG A 93 13.69 -0.57 27.45
N ALA A 94 13.31 -1.11 26.30
CA ALA A 94 11.91 -1.13 25.88
C ALA A 94 11.23 -2.35 26.53
N ALA A 95 10.12 -2.14 27.23
CA ALA A 95 9.35 -3.23 27.83
C ALA A 95 7.85 -2.93 27.77
N PHE A 96 7.03 -3.97 27.78
CA PHE A 96 5.58 -3.89 27.82
C PHE A 96 5.09 -4.69 29.03
N TYR A 97 4.41 -4.04 29.96
CA TYR A 97 3.78 -4.67 31.12
C TYR A 97 2.26 -4.64 30.95
N LEU A 98 1.64 -5.81 30.92
CA LEU A 98 0.19 -5.96 30.81
C LEU A 98 -0.38 -6.48 32.13
N SER A 99 -1.27 -5.70 32.75
CA SER A 99 -2.10 -6.20 33.84
C SER A 99 -3.27 -7.01 33.30
N LEU A 100 -3.43 -8.24 33.81
CA LEU A 100 -4.53 -9.15 33.52
C LEU A 100 -5.77 -8.90 34.39
N ALA A 101 -5.71 -7.96 35.34
CA ALA A 101 -6.88 -7.64 36.15
C ALA A 101 -7.93 -6.90 35.31
N LEU A 102 -9.19 -7.32 35.47
CA LEU A 102 -10.32 -6.69 34.80
C LEU A 102 -10.73 -5.37 35.46
N ASP A 103 -10.40 -5.20 36.75
CA ASP A 103 -10.61 -3.98 37.50
C ASP A 103 -9.35 -3.69 38.34
N GLU A 104 -8.93 -2.43 38.32
CA GLU A 104 -7.73 -1.96 39.01
C GLU A 104 -8.11 -0.81 39.94
N PRO A 105 -7.75 -0.88 41.23
CA PRO A 105 -8.06 0.19 42.17
C PRO A 105 -7.52 1.54 41.69
N GLU A 106 -8.34 2.58 41.77
CA GLU A 106 -7.96 3.95 41.34
C GLU A 106 -6.66 4.44 42.02
N ALA A 107 -6.44 4.04 43.27
CA ALA A 107 -5.21 4.36 43.99
C ALA A 107 -3.96 3.72 43.34
N GLU A 108 -4.06 2.53 42.77
CA GLU A 108 -2.93 1.88 42.09
C GLU A 108 -2.75 2.43 40.67
N THR A 109 -3.83 2.71 39.93
CA THR A 109 -3.75 3.35 38.61
C THR A 109 -3.10 4.74 38.70
N ALA A 110 -3.51 5.56 39.68
CA ALA A 110 -2.92 6.88 39.93
C ALA A 110 -1.43 6.80 40.29
N ARG A 111 -1.01 5.81 41.08
CA ARG A 111 0.40 5.60 41.44
C ARG A 111 1.25 5.24 40.23
N VAL A 112 0.80 4.29 39.41
CA VAL A 112 1.52 3.88 38.19
C VAL A 112 1.62 5.05 37.22
N ARG A 113 0.55 5.82 37.04
CA ARG A 113 0.53 7.01 36.20
C ARG A 113 1.52 8.08 36.68
N ASN A 114 1.56 8.36 37.98
CA ASN A 114 2.51 9.33 38.54
C ASN A 114 3.97 8.86 38.34
N HIS A 115 4.25 7.58 38.59
CA HIS A 115 5.58 7.00 38.36
C HIS A 115 6.01 7.07 36.89
N ALA A 116 5.11 6.75 35.97
CA ALA A 116 5.34 6.89 34.52
C ALA A 116 5.63 8.35 34.12
N ARG A 117 4.90 9.32 34.69
CA ARG A 117 5.09 10.76 34.43
C ARG A 117 6.43 11.30 34.95
N GLU A 118 6.95 10.73 36.02
CA GLU A 118 8.28 11.06 36.55
C GLU A 118 9.41 10.54 35.63
N HIS A 119 9.12 9.52 34.81
CA HIS A 119 10.10 8.82 33.97
C HIS A 119 9.75 8.90 32.46
N ARG A 120 9.43 10.10 31.96
CA ARG A 120 9.01 10.33 30.56
C ARG A 120 10.00 9.87 29.49
N ASP A 121 11.27 9.75 29.85
CA ASP A 121 12.35 9.29 28.95
C ASP A 121 12.38 7.75 28.82
N SER A 122 11.64 7.03 29.66
CA SER A 122 11.59 5.57 29.62
C SER A 122 10.86 5.07 28.37
N ARG A 123 11.25 3.88 27.89
CA ARG A 123 10.55 3.14 26.82
C ARG A 123 9.70 1.99 27.36
N VAL A 124 9.42 2.02 28.67
CA VAL A 124 8.54 1.07 29.34
C VAL A 124 7.09 1.53 29.19
N LEU A 125 6.21 0.62 28.79
CA LEU A 125 4.77 0.80 28.80
C LEU A 125 4.15 -0.07 29.88
N VAL A 126 3.21 0.48 30.64
CA VAL A 126 2.29 -0.28 31.50
C VAL A 126 0.86 -0.05 31.02
N THR A 127 0.11 -1.11 30.83
CA THR A 127 -1.30 -1.04 30.42
C THR A 127 -2.11 -2.17 31.04
N THR A 128 -3.42 -2.17 30.82
CA THR A 128 -4.38 -3.12 31.38
C THR A 128 -5.19 -3.77 30.27
N VAL A 129 -5.73 -4.95 30.53
CA VAL A 129 -6.62 -5.65 29.59
C VAL A 129 -7.83 -4.77 29.19
N PRO A 130 -8.55 -4.09 30.10
CA PRO A 130 -9.63 -3.18 29.73
C PRO A 130 -9.19 -2.03 28.80
N ALA A 131 -8.03 -1.42 29.04
CA ALA A 131 -7.55 -0.32 28.20
C ALA A 131 -7.27 -0.79 26.76
N LEU A 132 -6.81 -2.03 26.56
CA LEU A 132 -6.63 -2.61 25.22
C LEU A 132 -7.97 -2.99 24.56
N ASP A 133 -8.97 -3.38 25.35
CA ASP A 133 -10.34 -3.58 24.85
C ASP A 133 -10.93 -2.28 24.31
N ASP A 134 -10.76 -1.16 25.02
CA ASP A 134 -11.27 0.15 24.60
C ASP A 134 -10.62 0.64 23.29
N LEU A 135 -9.41 0.16 22.99
CA LEU A 135 -8.66 0.44 21.76
C LEU A 135 -8.95 -0.56 20.64
N SER A 136 -9.82 -1.54 20.87
CA SER A 136 -10.27 -2.45 19.83
C SER A 136 -11.31 -1.76 18.94
N PRO A 137 -11.28 -1.99 17.62
CA PRO A 137 -12.19 -1.33 16.70
C PRO A 137 -13.64 -1.72 17.03
N ALA A 138 -14.45 -0.73 17.42
CA ALA A 138 -15.88 -0.92 17.68
C ALA A 138 -16.69 -1.10 16.38
N THR A 139 -16.15 -0.65 15.25
CA THR A 139 -16.83 -0.67 13.95
C THR A 139 -16.08 -1.53 12.93
N THR A 140 -16.82 -2.00 11.93
CA THR A 140 -16.25 -2.69 10.76
C THR A 140 -15.55 -1.74 9.78
N THR A 141 -15.78 -0.43 9.90
CA THR A 141 -15.14 0.59 9.05
C THR A 141 -13.68 0.83 9.47
N PRO A 142 -12.72 0.79 8.52
CA PRO A 142 -11.32 1.09 8.80
C PRO A 142 -11.14 2.47 9.43
N ASP A 143 -10.13 2.59 10.29
CA ASP A 143 -9.72 3.85 10.91
C ASP A 143 -8.21 3.95 10.83
N PRO A 144 -7.70 4.84 9.98
CA PRO A 144 -6.27 4.92 9.78
C PRO A 144 -5.57 5.45 11.03
N VAL A 145 -6.20 6.36 11.76
CA VAL A 145 -5.64 7.00 12.96
C VAL A 145 -5.64 5.98 14.09
N LEU A 146 -6.77 5.34 14.37
CA LEU A 146 -6.83 4.30 15.40
C LEU A 146 -5.97 3.09 15.04
N GLY A 147 -5.93 2.65 13.77
CA GLY A 147 -5.03 1.59 13.30
C GLY A 147 -3.55 1.91 13.55
N LEU A 148 -3.16 3.17 13.30
CA LEU A 148 -1.80 3.63 13.59
C LEU A 148 -1.53 3.77 15.10
N VAL A 149 -2.50 4.25 15.89
CA VAL A 149 -2.42 4.31 17.36
C VAL A 149 -2.23 2.91 17.93
N ARG A 150 -3.05 1.94 17.53
CA ARG A 150 -2.98 0.52 17.94
C ARG A 150 -1.62 -0.10 17.66
N SER A 151 -1.12 0.04 16.43
CA SER A 151 0.20 -0.46 16.07
C SER A 151 1.33 0.28 16.81
N SER A 152 1.15 1.57 17.06
CA SER A 152 2.11 2.38 17.82
C SER A 152 2.14 2.04 19.31
N ILE A 153 1.06 1.50 19.89
CA ILE A 153 1.02 1.13 21.32
C ILE A 153 2.03 0.03 21.60
N VAL A 154 1.92 -1.06 20.84
CA VAL A 154 2.82 -2.21 21.03
C VAL A 154 4.26 -1.89 20.65
N ARG A 155 4.49 -1.00 19.67
CA ARG A 155 5.84 -0.71 19.16
C ARG A 155 6.56 0.42 19.90
N SER A 156 5.85 1.47 20.24
CA SER A 156 6.45 2.78 20.59
C SER A 156 5.76 3.53 21.74
N ALA A 157 4.66 3.01 22.30
CA ALA A 157 4.10 3.64 23.50
C ALA A 157 5.03 3.44 24.70
N LYS A 158 4.91 4.37 25.65
CA LYS A 158 5.68 4.49 26.88
C LYS A 158 4.79 5.03 27.98
N GLY A 159 5.28 5.00 29.21
CA GLY A 159 4.54 5.48 30.36
C GLY A 159 3.44 4.51 30.76
N ALA A 160 2.24 5.04 31.00
CA ALA A 160 1.07 4.26 31.36
C ALA A 160 -0.12 4.63 30.46
N ILE A 161 -0.75 3.62 29.86
CA ILE A 161 -2.01 3.76 29.11
C ILE A 161 -3.06 2.94 29.86
N LEU A 162 -3.93 3.61 30.60
CA LEU A 162 -5.00 3.03 31.41
C LEU A 162 -6.36 3.47 30.83
N GLY A 163 -7.49 2.97 31.34
CA GLY A 163 -8.81 3.15 30.69
C GLY A 163 -9.13 4.59 30.23
N SER A 164 -8.99 5.59 31.11
CA SER A 164 -9.22 7.00 30.73
C SER A 164 -8.25 7.56 29.69
N ASP A 165 -7.04 7.01 29.59
CA ASP A 165 -6.09 7.40 28.54
C ASP A 165 -6.47 6.75 27.21
N ALA A 166 -6.99 5.51 27.23
CA ALA A 166 -7.47 4.81 26.04
C ALA A 166 -8.67 5.52 25.39
N ASP A 167 -9.62 6.01 26.18
CA ASP A 167 -10.76 6.79 25.69
C ASP A 167 -10.30 8.03 24.91
N ASN A 168 -9.28 8.74 25.40
CA ASN A 168 -8.73 9.92 24.74
C ASN A 168 -7.89 9.61 23.50
N LEU A 169 -7.55 8.34 23.26
CA LEU A 169 -6.81 7.89 22.07
C LEU A 169 -7.74 7.46 20.92
N VAL A 170 -9.06 7.50 21.14
CA VAL A 170 -10.07 7.18 20.14
C VAL A 170 -10.83 8.46 19.79
N LEU A 171 -10.73 8.90 18.54
CA LEU A 171 -11.47 10.06 18.07
C LEU A 171 -12.91 9.67 17.64
N PRO A 172 -13.94 10.49 17.98
CA PRO A 172 -15.29 10.26 17.51
C PRO A 172 -15.38 10.36 15.99
N ARG A 173 -16.14 9.46 15.34
CA ARG A 173 -16.32 9.45 13.87
C ARG A 173 -17.67 9.97 13.39
N ASP A 174 -18.70 9.80 14.20
CA ASP A 174 -20.07 10.05 13.77
C ASP A 174 -20.48 11.53 13.89
N ARG A 175 -19.53 12.40 14.27
CA ARG A 175 -19.75 13.82 14.47
C ARG A 175 -18.50 14.63 14.18
N GLN A 176 -18.72 15.92 14.00
CA GLN A 176 -17.64 16.89 13.97
C GLN A 176 -16.86 16.83 15.28
N ILE A 177 -15.55 16.64 15.17
CA ILE A 177 -14.64 16.55 16.33
C ILE A 177 -14.53 17.94 16.93
N GLU A 178 -14.74 18.06 18.24
CA GLU A 178 -14.60 19.33 18.94
C GLU A 178 -13.12 19.63 19.19
N GLN A 179 -12.71 20.91 19.15
CA GLN A 179 -11.31 21.30 19.38
C GLN A 179 -10.77 20.76 20.71
N GLN A 180 -11.60 20.70 21.75
CA GLN A 180 -11.22 20.14 23.05
C GLN A 180 -10.88 18.65 22.98
N GLU A 181 -11.56 17.87 22.13
CA GLU A 181 -11.28 16.45 21.93
C GLU A 181 -9.95 16.26 21.18
N LEU A 182 -9.68 17.12 20.18
CA LEU A 182 -8.39 17.15 19.48
C LEU A 182 -7.23 17.51 20.41
N ASP A 183 -7.41 18.51 21.26
CA ASP A 183 -6.41 18.92 22.23
C ASP A 183 -6.13 17.78 23.23
N ALA A 184 -7.17 17.10 23.73
CA ALA A 184 -7.05 15.96 24.62
C ALA A 184 -6.36 14.76 23.95
N PHE A 185 -6.69 14.46 22.70
CA PHE A 185 -6.02 13.42 21.91
C PHE A 185 -4.54 13.74 21.71
N SER A 186 -4.22 14.95 21.25
CA SER A 186 -2.84 15.39 21.00
C SER A 186 -1.99 15.41 22.26
N GLU A 187 -2.55 15.87 23.39
CA GLU A 187 -1.90 15.83 24.70
C GLU A 187 -1.62 14.39 25.13
N THR A 188 -2.61 13.50 24.99
CA THR A 188 -2.47 12.09 25.35
C THR A 188 -1.42 11.40 24.48
N VAL A 189 -1.47 11.59 23.16
CA VAL A 189 -0.51 11.04 22.21
C VAL A 189 0.91 11.49 22.54
N SER A 190 1.12 12.79 22.78
CA SER A 190 2.43 13.36 23.13
C SER A 190 2.96 12.85 24.47
N SER A 191 2.07 12.50 25.39
CA SER A 191 2.42 11.96 26.71
C SER A 191 2.84 10.49 26.64
N VAL A 192 2.14 9.67 25.85
CA VAL A 192 2.25 8.20 25.90
C VAL A 192 3.01 7.59 24.73
N PHE A 193 3.42 8.34 23.72
CA PHE A 193 4.22 7.83 22.60
C PHE A 193 5.61 8.48 22.50
N THR A 194 6.57 7.79 21.88
CA THR A 194 7.85 8.40 21.47
C THR A 194 7.64 9.49 20.41
N GLU A 195 8.54 10.48 20.35
CA GLU A 195 8.47 11.59 19.37
C GLU A 195 8.23 11.12 17.93
N ASP A 196 8.96 10.09 17.46
CA ASP A 196 8.77 9.53 16.12
C ASP A 196 7.34 9.03 15.88
N ALA A 197 6.71 8.43 16.89
CA ALA A 197 5.35 7.90 16.78
C ALA A 197 4.31 9.02 16.84
N VAL A 198 4.53 10.05 17.66
CA VAL A 198 3.71 11.28 17.68
C VAL A 198 3.71 11.94 16.31
N LEU A 199 4.88 12.11 15.70
CA LEU A 199 5.01 12.68 14.36
C LEU A 199 4.25 11.87 13.30
N ARG A 200 4.35 10.53 13.35
CA ARG A 200 3.59 9.65 12.45
C ARG A 200 2.08 9.77 12.65
N ILE A 201 1.60 9.73 13.89
CA ILE A 201 0.17 9.83 14.22
C ILE A 201 -0.38 11.18 13.74
N ASN A 202 0.29 12.28 14.09
CA ASN A 202 -0.13 13.62 13.69
C ASN A 202 -0.10 13.81 12.16
N ARG A 203 0.86 13.19 11.47
CA ARG A 203 0.91 13.20 10.00
C ARG A 203 -0.27 12.47 9.38
N VAL A 204 -0.57 11.25 9.82
CA VAL A 204 -1.73 10.51 9.29
C VAL A 204 -3.02 11.24 9.59
N PHE A 205 -3.15 11.78 10.80
CA PHE A 205 -4.27 12.61 11.18
C PHE A 205 -4.43 13.84 10.27
N GLY A 206 -3.35 14.61 10.04
CA GLY A 206 -3.37 15.74 9.14
C GLY A 206 -3.73 15.38 7.70
N ILE A 207 -3.26 14.23 7.18
CA ILE A 207 -3.66 13.77 5.84
C ILE A 207 -5.16 13.45 5.78
N VAL A 208 -5.72 12.84 6.83
CA VAL A 208 -7.15 12.56 6.92
C VAL A 208 -7.96 13.85 7.03
N GLU A 209 -7.51 14.84 7.81
CA GLU A 209 -8.17 16.15 7.87
C GLU A 209 -8.19 16.83 6.51
N GLN A 210 -7.05 16.84 5.79
CA GLN A 210 -6.99 17.41 4.44
C GLN A 210 -7.87 16.65 3.46
N ALA A 211 -7.95 15.32 3.57
CA ALA A 211 -8.85 14.52 2.74
C ALA A 211 -10.33 14.88 2.96
N LEU A 212 -10.72 15.21 4.19
CA LEU A 212 -12.11 15.56 4.56
C LEU A 212 -12.43 17.05 4.38
N ALA A 213 -11.43 17.89 4.11
CA ALA A 213 -11.62 19.32 3.90
C ALA A 213 -12.26 19.61 2.53
N ASP A 214 -13.07 20.67 2.46
CA ASP A 214 -13.64 21.14 1.18
C ASP A 214 -12.56 21.63 0.20
N GLU A 215 -11.46 22.20 0.74
CA GLU A 215 -10.31 22.69 -0.02
C GLU A 215 -8.99 22.19 0.62
N PRO A 216 -8.38 21.11 0.12
CA PRO A 216 -7.16 20.55 0.72
C PRO A 216 -5.92 21.41 0.45
N SER A 217 -5.09 21.58 1.48
CA SER A 217 -3.77 22.23 1.39
C SER A 217 -2.69 21.22 0.99
N VAL A 218 -2.33 21.22 -0.30
CA VAL A 218 -1.25 20.38 -0.85
C VAL A 218 0.11 20.69 -0.20
N GLU A 219 0.37 21.94 0.17
CA GLU A 219 1.64 22.34 0.79
C GLU A 219 1.83 21.68 2.16
N GLU A 220 0.78 21.64 2.99
CA GLU A 220 0.82 21.01 4.31
C GLU A 220 1.06 19.50 4.22
N LEU A 221 0.48 18.83 3.22
CA LEU A 221 0.70 17.41 2.96
C LEU A 221 2.18 17.11 2.64
N LEU A 222 2.80 17.93 1.80
CA LEU A 222 4.19 17.70 1.36
C LEU A 222 5.22 17.97 2.47
N LEU A 223 4.93 18.88 3.39
CA LEU A 223 5.76 19.15 4.56
C LEU A 223 5.83 17.96 5.53
N SER A 224 4.90 17.02 5.44
CA SER A 224 4.83 15.85 6.32
C SER A 224 5.92 14.79 6.03
N GLY A 225 6.56 14.84 4.85
CA GLY A 225 7.61 13.90 4.44
C GLY A 225 7.09 12.50 4.08
N ARG A 226 8.00 11.61 3.66
CA ARG A 226 7.63 10.27 3.14
C ARG A 226 6.88 9.42 4.17
N LEU A 227 5.88 8.68 3.69
CA LEU A 227 5.11 7.74 4.49
C LEU A 227 5.86 6.42 4.66
N THR A 228 5.74 5.84 5.86
CA THR A 228 6.19 4.50 6.20
C THR A 228 5.20 3.45 5.73
N GLU A 229 5.65 2.20 5.61
CA GLU A 229 4.78 1.08 5.20
C GLU A 229 3.55 0.93 6.11
N SER A 230 3.69 1.13 7.43
CA SER A 230 2.54 1.12 8.35
C SER A 230 1.55 2.25 8.08
N GLU A 231 2.02 3.46 7.79
CA GLU A 231 1.13 4.59 7.51
C GLU A 231 0.35 4.35 6.20
N ILE A 232 1.04 3.89 5.15
CA ILE A 232 0.42 3.59 3.85
C ILE A 232 -0.65 2.50 3.99
N ARG A 233 -0.35 1.43 4.74
CA ARG A 233 -1.27 0.29 4.95
C ARG A 233 -2.59 0.71 5.58
N GLU A 234 -2.55 1.57 6.60
CA GLU A 234 -3.77 2.02 7.28
C GLU A 234 -4.47 3.12 6.48
N LEU A 235 -3.72 4.08 5.92
CA LEU A 235 -4.23 5.29 5.29
C LEU A 235 -4.86 5.03 3.91
N VAL A 236 -4.17 4.33 3.01
CA VAL A 236 -4.60 4.23 1.60
C VAL A 236 -5.96 3.54 1.45
N PRO A 237 -6.22 2.37 2.08
CA PRO A 237 -7.53 1.72 1.98
C PRO A 237 -8.66 2.58 2.53
N TYR A 238 -8.39 3.32 3.61
CA TYR A 238 -9.36 4.25 4.18
C TYR A 238 -9.68 5.39 3.22
N LEU A 239 -8.67 6.08 2.66
CA LEU A 239 -8.88 7.19 1.73
C LEU A 239 -9.63 6.76 0.47
N LEU A 240 -9.36 5.54 -0.02
CA LEU A 240 -10.08 4.97 -1.16
C LEU A 240 -11.54 4.63 -0.84
N SER A 241 -11.88 4.43 0.44
CA SER A 241 -13.26 4.17 0.86
C SER A 241 -14.09 5.44 1.07
N LEU A 242 -13.47 6.62 1.07
CA LEU A 242 -14.17 7.88 1.27
C LEU A 242 -14.87 8.32 -0.02
N GLU A 243 -16.19 8.47 0.05
CA GLU A 243 -16.98 9.09 -1.03
C GLU A 243 -16.66 10.59 -1.10
N GLY A 244 -16.11 11.06 -2.22
CA GLY A 244 -15.82 12.49 -2.47
C GLY A 244 -14.33 12.81 -2.61
N VAL A 245 -13.48 12.27 -1.74
CA VAL A 245 -12.00 12.47 -1.77
C VAL A 245 -11.38 11.92 -3.05
N THR A 246 -12.02 10.91 -3.63
CA THR A 246 -11.61 10.30 -4.90
C THR A 246 -11.64 11.25 -6.11
N ARG A 247 -12.18 12.47 -5.97
CA ARG A 247 -12.29 13.44 -7.08
C ARG A 247 -11.21 14.52 -7.10
N ASP A 248 -10.51 14.78 -5.99
CA ASP A 248 -9.46 15.79 -5.96
C ASP A 248 -8.13 15.20 -6.43
N ARG A 249 -7.80 15.45 -7.70
CA ARG A 249 -6.56 14.97 -8.31
C ARG A 249 -5.31 15.53 -7.64
N ASP A 250 -5.32 16.79 -7.21
CA ASP A 250 -4.14 17.46 -6.67
C ASP A 250 -3.78 16.89 -5.30
N PHE A 251 -4.79 16.55 -4.49
CA PHE A 251 -4.62 15.77 -3.27
C PHE A 251 -3.93 14.42 -3.54
N TRP A 252 -4.43 13.64 -4.51
CA TRP A 252 -3.83 12.34 -4.85
C TRP A 252 -2.42 12.46 -5.41
N VAL A 253 -2.11 13.51 -6.18
CA VAL A 253 -0.75 13.80 -6.65
C VAL A 253 0.16 14.09 -5.46
N ALA A 254 -0.28 14.91 -4.52
CA ALA A 254 0.47 15.21 -3.30
C ALA A 254 0.76 13.93 -2.49
N LEU A 255 -0.27 13.11 -2.26
CA LEU A 255 -0.14 11.84 -1.56
C LEU A 255 0.79 10.86 -2.29
N ALA A 256 0.69 10.77 -3.62
CA ALA A 256 1.54 9.92 -4.44
C ALA A 256 3.03 10.28 -4.33
N GLN A 257 3.37 11.56 -4.10
CA GLN A 257 4.76 11.99 -3.85
C GLN A 257 5.31 11.47 -2.52
N LEU A 258 4.44 11.19 -1.54
CA LEU A 258 4.82 10.67 -0.24
C LEU A 258 5.02 9.15 -0.25
N ILE A 259 4.62 8.47 -1.33
CA ILE A 259 4.59 7.00 -1.46
C ILE A 259 5.54 6.55 -2.58
N ASP A 260 6.31 5.49 -2.32
CA ASP A 260 7.16 4.85 -3.32
C ASP A 260 6.44 3.61 -3.89
N LEU A 261 6.52 3.38 -5.20
CA LEU A 261 5.97 2.17 -5.85
C LEU A 261 6.48 0.88 -5.18
N THR A 262 7.73 0.88 -4.70
CA THR A 262 8.32 -0.26 -4.01
C THR A 262 7.59 -0.61 -2.72
N ALA A 263 7.02 0.39 -2.03
CA ALA A 263 6.24 0.17 -0.83
C ALA A 263 4.93 -0.55 -1.17
N ILE A 264 4.23 -0.11 -2.21
CA ILE A 264 3.02 -0.78 -2.72
C ILE A 264 3.32 -2.23 -3.11
N GLU A 265 4.41 -2.49 -3.85
CA GLU A 265 4.81 -3.85 -4.23
C GLU A 265 5.14 -4.76 -3.01
N ARG A 266 5.62 -4.20 -1.89
CA ARG A 266 5.90 -4.98 -0.67
C ARG A 266 4.64 -5.34 0.11
N MET A 267 3.64 -4.46 0.06
CA MET A 267 2.38 -4.57 0.80
C MET A 267 1.21 -5.02 -0.08
N TRP A 268 1.49 -5.61 -1.24
CA TRP A 268 0.51 -5.97 -2.27
C TRP A 268 -0.72 -6.71 -1.73
N SER A 269 -0.56 -7.57 -0.71
CA SER A 269 -1.67 -8.35 -0.14
C SER A 269 -2.69 -7.49 0.58
N GLN A 270 -2.30 -6.31 1.06
CA GLN A 270 -3.17 -5.34 1.73
C GLN A 270 -4.04 -4.56 0.75
N PHE A 271 -3.61 -4.48 -0.51
CA PHE A 271 -4.31 -3.76 -1.59
C PHE A 271 -5.02 -4.71 -2.55
N ALA A 272 -4.99 -6.01 -2.28
CA ALA A 272 -5.64 -6.99 -3.13
C ALA A 272 -7.17 -6.77 -3.13
N GLY A 273 -7.74 -6.59 -4.33
CA GLY A 273 -9.16 -6.33 -4.51
C GLY A 273 -9.59 -4.87 -4.32
N LEU A 274 -8.66 -3.96 -4.03
CA LEU A 274 -8.94 -2.52 -4.01
C LEU A 274 -8.73 -1.91 -5.41
N ASP A 275 -9.56 -0.93 -5.73
CA ASP A 275 -9.36 -0.05 -6.87
C ASP A 275 -8.37 1.06 -6.50
N LEU A 276 -7.16 1.00 -7.05
CA LEU A 276 -6.09 1.97 -6.82
C LEU A 276 -6.10 3.11 -7.84
N THR A 277 -7.14 3.22 -8.67
CA THR A 277 -7.20 4.21 -9.77
C THR A 277 -6.93 5.65 -9.34
N PRO A 278 -7.53 6.19 -8.25
CA PRO A 278 -7.27 7.56 -7.83
C PRO A 278 -5.78 7.81 -7.52
N LEU A 279 -5.14 6.88 -6.81
CA LEU A 279 -3.75 6.98 -6.42
C LEU A 279 -2.79 6.75 -7.59
N ALA A 280 -2.97 5.66 -8.33
CA ALA A 280 -2.02 5.24 -9.37
C ALA A 280 -2.11 6.11 -10.63
N SER A 281 -3.29 6.64 -10.97
CA SER A 281 -3.43 7.61 -12.06
C SER A 281 -2.73 8.93 -11.74
N ALA A 282 -2.86 9.43 -10.50
CA ALA A 282 -2.15 10.60 -10.00
C ALA A 282 -0.63 10.36 -9.92
N ALA A 283 -0.23 9.13 -9.57
CA ALA A 283 1.17 8.73 -9.48
C ALA A 283 1.81 8.38 -10.84
N SER A 284 1.06 8.36 -11.95
CA SER A 284 1.55 7.77 -13.20
C SER A 284 2.78 8.47 -13.80
N GLY A 285 2.95 9.77 -13.53
CA GLY A 285 4.13 10.57 -13.89
C GLY A 285 5.19 10.67 -12.79
N LEU A 286 4.97 10.08 -11.63
CA LEU A 286 5.87 10.17 -10.45
C LEU A 286 6.55 8.84 -10.16
N TRP A 287 5.78 7.75 -10.25
CA TRP A 287 6.29 6.41 -10.01
C TRP A 287 7.02 5.90 -11.24
N ARG A 288 8.17 5.27 -11.00
CA ARG A 288 9.03 4.70 -12.03
C ARG A 288 9.04 3.19 -11.95
N ALA A 289 8.97 2.58 -13.12
CA ALA A 289 9.13 1.14 -13.27
C ALA A 289 10.25 0.83 -14.27
N LYS A 290 10.82 -0.35 -14.11
CA LYS A 290 11.84 -0.86 -15.01
C LYS A 290 11.25 -1.71 -16.12
N ARG A 291 10.15 -2.38 -15.83
CA ARG A 291 9.47 -3.30 -16.75
C ARG A 291 7.98 -3.11 -16.74
N VAL A 292 7.38 -3.34 -17.90
CA VAL A 292 5.96 -3.58 -18.04
C VAL A 292 5.71 -4.81 -18.91
N LEU A 293 4.84 -5.70 -18.45
CA LEU A 293 4.35 -6.86 -19.20
C LEU A 293 2.96 -6.50 -19.75
N LEU A 294 2.78 -6.66 -21.05
CA LEU A 294 1.48 -6.53 -21.70
C LEU A 294 0.84 -7.92 -21.84
N SER A 295 -0.37 -8.06 -21.32
CA SER A 295 -1.13 -9.31 -21.36
C SER A 295 -2.56 -9.06 -21.83
N ILE A 296 -3.11 -9.98 -22.60
CA ILE A 296 -4.50 -9.93 -23.03
C ILE A 296 -5.40 -10.32 -21.84
N ARG A 297 -6.46 -9.56 -21.63
CA ARG A 297 -7.56 -9.93 -20.72
C ARG A 297 -8.42 -10.96 -21.43
N ALA A 298 -8.11 -12.25 -21.28
CA ALA A 298 -8.80 -13.33 -21.98
C ALA A 298 -10.32 -13.33 -21.74
N GLU A 299 -10.74 -12.90 -20.54
CA GLU A 299 -12.15 -12.74 -20.14
C GLU A 299 -12.87 -11.63 -20.92
N ALA A 300 -12.13 -10.64 -21.46
CA ALA A 300 -12.70 -9.55 -22.25
C ALA A 300 -12.98 -9.94 -23.71
N ILE A 301 -12.45 -11.07 -24.19
CA ILE A 301 -12.57 -11.47 -25.59
C ILE A 301 -13.91 -12.17 -25.81
N GLY A 302 -14.77 -11.55 -26.61
CA GLY A 302 -16.05 -12.14 -27.05
C GLY A 302 -17.19 -12.03 -26.03
N ASP A 303 -16.98 -11.31 -24.93
CA ASP A 303 -18.02 -10.93 -23.98
C ASP A 303 -18.26 -9.42 -24.06
N ASP A 304 -19.37 -9.02 -24.68
CA ASP A 304 -19.77 -7.62 -24.81
C ASP A 304 -20.21 -7.02 -23.46
N SER A 305 -20.58 -7.86 -22.48
CA SER A 305 -20.97 -7.43 -21.13
C SER A 305 -19.78 -7.26 -20.17
N PHE A 306 -18.57 -7.58 -20.63
CA PHE A 306 -17.38 -7.50 -19.81
C PHE A 306 -16.99 -6.04 -19.49
N ASP A 307 -16.69 -5.78 -18.21
CA ASP A 307 -16.27 -4.47 -17.72
C ASP A 307 -14.88 -4.07 -18.26
N ARG A 308 -14.89 -3.14 -19.22
CA ARG A 308 -13.70 -2.55 -19.85
C ARG A 308 -13.30 -1.21 -19.23
N THR A 309 -13.92 -0.82 -18.11
CA THR A 309 -13.58 0.43 -17.43
C THR A 309 -12.08 0.47 -17.08
N PRO A 310 -11.35 1.50 -17.54
CA PRO A 310 -9.94 1.63 -17.21
C PRO A 310 -9.73 1.75 -15.71
N ARG A 311 -8.83 0.94 -15.15
CA ARG A 311 -8.56 0.95 -13.71
C ARG A 311 -7.17 0.47 -13.33
N TRP A 312 -6.72 0.87 -12.16
CA TRP A 312 -5.49 0.40 -11.54
C TRP A 312 -5.80 -0.54 -10.38
N LEU A 313 -5.09 -1.65 -10.30
CA LEU A 313 -5.27 -2.65 -9.25
C LEU A 313 -3.97 -3.40 -8.95
N VAL A 314 -3.98 -4.20 -7.89
CA VAL A 314 -2.87 -5.13 -7.62
C VAL A 314 -3.20 -6.51 -8.15
N ALA A 315 -2.40 -7.01 -9.10
CA ALA A 315 -2.50 -8.36 -9.64
C ALA A 315 -1.19 -9.14 -9.43
N GLY A 316 -1.28 -10.32 -8.82
CA GLY A 316 -0.15 -11.25 -8.73
C GLY A 316 1.09 -10.71 -7.99
N ASN A 317 0.91 -9.76 -7.06
CA ASN A 317 1.91 -9.01 -6.28
C ASN A 317 2.49 -7.72 -6.89
N LEU A 318 2.01 -7.31 -8.07
CA LEU A 318 2.47 -6.11 -8.76
C LEU A 318 1.31 -5.16 -9.03
N LEU A 319 1.65 -3.89 -9.22
CA LEU A 319 0.69 -2.90 -9.72
C LEU A 319 0.36 -3.22 -11.18
N SER A 320 -0.92 -3.17 -11.52
CA SER A 320 -1.42 -3.39 -12.86
C SER A 320 -2.41 -2.31 -13.28
N ALA A 321 -2.40 -1.98 -14.56
CA ALA A 321 -3.42 -1.20 -15.22
C ALA A 321 -4.24 -2.10 -16.15
N GLU A 322 -5.56 -1.99 -16.09
CA GLU A 322 -6.49 -2.59 -17.05
C GLU A 322 -7.04 -1.49 -17.94
N VAL A 323 -6.97 -1.68 -19.26
CA VAL A 323 -7.47 -0.72 -20.25
C VAL A 323 -7.89 -1.48 -21.51
N GLY A 324 -9.15 -1.34 -21.90
CA GLY A 324 -9.75 -2.12 -22.99
C GLY A 324 -9.49 -3.63 -22.81
N ASN A 325 -8.87 -4.23 -23.83
CA ASN A 325 -8.55 -5.67 -23.87
C ASN A 325 -7.21 -6.02 -23.19
N TRP A 326 -6.50 -5.05 -22.64
CA TRP A 326 -5.15 -5.23 -22.15
C TRP A 326 -5.05 -5.07 -20.65
N ARG A 327 -4.16 -5.89 -20.07
CA ARG A 327 -3.64 -5.71 -18.72
C ARG A 327 -2.14 -5.48 -18.80
N LEU A 328 -1.70 -4.36 -18.26
CA LEU A 328 -0.31 -4.00 -18.07
C LEU A 328 0.09 -4.33 -16.64
N THR A 329 1.20 -5.03 -16.43
CA THR A 329 1.74 -5.30 -15.09
C THR A 329 3.12 -4.67 -14.97
N PHE A 330 3.34 -3.85 -13.94
CA PHE A 330 4.56 -3.07 -13.77
C PHE A 330 5.48 -3.69 -12.71
N ALA A 331 6.79 -3.64 -12.93
CA ALA A 331 7.77 -4.04 -11.93
C ALA A 331 8.92 -3.04 -11.84
N ASN A 332 9.26 -2.66 -10.61
CA ASN A 332 10.43 -1.84 -10.33
C ASN A 332 11.75 -2.65 -10.51
N LYS A 333 11.71 -3.98 -10.39
CA LYS A 333 12.90 -4.83 -10.57
C LYS A 333 12.68 -5.91 -11.62
N ALA A 334 13.66 -6.06 -12.51
CA ALA A 334 13.64 -7.04 -13.59
C ALA A 334 13.34 -8.48 -13.12
N GLN A 335 13.88 -8.86 -11.97
CA GLN A 335 13.77 -10.22 -11.41
C GLN A 335 12.37 -10.57 -10.88
N LYS A 336 11.50 -9.57 -10.64
CA LYS A 336 10.15 -9.79 -10.10
C LYS A 336 9.17 -10.31 -11.14
N MET A 337 9.48 -10.13 -12.42
CA MET A 337 8.60 -10.49 -13.52
C MET A 337 9.16 -11.71 -14.24
N LYS A 338 8.40 -12.80 -14.24
CA LYS A 338 8.70 -14.02 -15.00
C LYS A 338 7.65 -14.16 -16.10
N THR A 339 8.10 -14.37 -17.32
CA THR A 339 7.22 -14.54 -18.47
C THR A 339 6.91 -16.01 -18.71
N SER A 340 5.62 -16.33 -18.69
CA SER A 340 5.07 -17.60 -19.17
C SER A 340 4.91 -17.59 -20.70
N ASN A 341 4.81 -16.40 -21.29
CA ASN A 341 4.64 -16.19 -22.72
C ASN A 341 5.99 -16.34 -23.43
N ARG A 342 6.41 -17.58 -23.71
CA ARG A 342 7.59 -17.84 -24.55
C ARG A 342 7.15 -18.32 -25.92
N GLY A 343 7.70 -17.72 -26.96
CA GLY A 343 7.51 -18.15 -28.35
C GLY A 343 6.28 -17.55 -29.04
N LEU A 344 5.82 -16.37 -28.61
CA LEU A 344 4.84 -15.62 -29.38
C LEU A 344 5.41 -15.20 -30.74
N THR A 345 4.53 -15.08 -31.73
CA THR A 345 4.92 -14.67 -33.09
C THR A 345 5.39 -13.22 -33.08
N ALA A 346 6.71 -13.06 -33.25
CA ALA A 346 7.37 -11.76 -33.40
C ALA A 346 6.68 -10.87 -34.44
N ALA A 347 6.72 -9.55 -34.22
CA ALA A 347 6.10 -8.57 -35.09
C ALA A 347 6.75 -8.53 -36.47
N ARG A 348 6.04 -8.04 -37.48
CA ARG A 348 6.65 -7.65 -38.75
C ARG A 348 6.96 -6.17 -38.73
N TRP A 349 8.01 -5.77 -39.44
CA TRP A 349 8.41 -4.37 -39.50
C TRP A 349 7.31 -3.46 -40.08
N GLU A 350 6.64 -3.92 -41.15
CA GLU A 350 5.59 -3.18 -41.84
C GLU A 350 4.39 -2.89 -40.92
N ASP A 351 3.96 -3.88 -40.13
CA ASP A 351 2.82 -3.75 -39.21
C ASP A 351 3.12 -2.77 -38.07
N LEU A 352 4.39 -2.66 -37.67
CA LEU A 352 4.82 -1.85 -36.54
C LEU A 352 5.21 -0.42 -36.93
N LEU A 353 5.54 -0.18 -38.20
CA LEU A 353 6.02 1.11 -38.69
C LEU A 353 5.08 2.28 -38.35
N PRO A 354 3.73 2.17 -38.45
CA PRO A 354 2.82 3.22 -38.02
C PRO A 354 3.00 3.59 -36.55
N SER A 355 3.03 2.60 -35.66
CA SER A 355 3.23 2.81 -34.21
C SER A 355 4.59 3.41 -33.88
N LEU A 356 5.64 3.12 -34.66
CA LEU A 356 6.97 3.65 -34.42
C LEU A 356 7.15 5.09 -34.91
N GLN A 357 6.21 5.68 -35.65
CA GLN A 357 6.40 7.02 -36.22
C GLN A 357 6.64 8.08 -35.16
N THR A 358 5.97 7.97 -34.01
CA THR A 358 6.06 8.87 -32.85
C THR A 358 7.36 8.71 -32.06
N TYR A 359 8.12 7.63 -32.29
CA TYR A 359 9.32 7.29 -31.52
C TYR A 359 10.62 7.44 -32.31
N THR A 360 11.71 7.73 -31.61
CA THR A 360 13.06 7.64 -32.18
C THR A 360 13.60 6.22 -32.00
N VAL A 361 13.70 5.45 -33.08
CA VAL A 361 14.21 4.08 -33.05
C VAL A 361 15.74 4.09 -32.94
N THR A 362 16.29 3.51 -31.87
CA THR A 362 17.73 3.47 -31.61
C THR A 362 18.36 2.12 -31.92
N ALA A 363 17.62 1.02 -31.79
CA ALA A 363 18.09 -0.31 -32.13
C ALA A 363 16.96 -1.24 -32.59
N VAL A 364 17.31 -2.24 -33.40
CA VAL A 364 16.38 -3.22 -33.96
C VAL A 364 17.07 -4.59 -34.06
N ASP A 365 16.45 -5.67 -33.56
CA ASP A 365 16.83 -7.07 -33.88
C ASP A 365 15.90 -7.56 -35.00
N LEU A 366 16.46 -7.95 -36.15
CA LEU A 366 15.73 -8.55 -37.27
C LEU A 366 16.13 -10.02 -37.39
N ARG A 367 15.13 -10.90 -37.53
CA ARG A 367 15.31 -12.32 -37.78
C ARG A 367 14.54 -12.73 -39.04
N GLY A 368 15.28 -13.02 -40.09
CA GLY A 368 14.79 -13.72 -41.28
C GLY A 368 14.83 -15.23 -41.11
N VAL A 369 14.46 -15.97 -42.15
CA VAL A 369 14.52 -17.43 -42.18
C VAL A 369 15.96 -17.92 -42.14
N THR A 370 16.88 -17.20 -42.78
CA THR A 370 18.29 -17.59 -42.92
C THR A 370 19.27 -16.61 -42.30
N THR A 371 18.83 -15.38 -42.03
CA THR A 371 19.70 -14.27 -41.60
C THR A 371 19.25 -13.70 -40.26
N ARG A 372 20.21 -13.35 -39.42
CA ARG A 372 19.99 -12.58 -38.19
C ARG A 372 20.84 -11.33 -38.25
N SER A 373 20.19 -10.18 -38.11
CA SER A 373 20.83 -8.88 -38.21
C SER A 373 20.40 -8.01 -37.04
N GLN A 374 21.38 -7.47 -36.30
CA GLN A 374 21.12 -6.51 -35.23
C GLN A 374 21.65 -5.14 -35.66
N TYR A 375 20.79 -4.14 -35.65
CA TYR A 375 21.13 -2.75 -35.95
C TYR A 375 21.07 -1.94 -34.66
N GLY A 376 22.14 -1.19 -34.37
CA GLY A 376 22.19 -0.24 -33.26
C GLY A 376 22.76 1.09 -33.72
N ALA A 377 22.28 2.19 -33.16
CA ALA A 377 22.78 3.52 -33.48
C ALA A 377 24.17 3.71 -32.84
N GLN A 378 25.24 3.65 -33.64
CA GLN A 378 26.57 4.09 -33.18
C GLN A 378 26.74 5.62 -33.27
N GLU A 379 26.03 6.35 -34.15
CA GLU A 379 26.30 7.80 -34.29
C GLU A 379 25.26 8.69 -35.01
N SER A 380 24.06 8.21 -35.37
CA SER A 380 23.02 9.12 -35.91
C SER A 380 21.60 8.58 -35.73
N THR A 381 20.78 9.32 -35.00
CA THR A 381 19.38 9.00 -34.62
C THR A 381 18.38 9.17 -35.74
N GLN A 382 18.74 9.79 -36.87
CA GLN A 382 17.75 10.26 -37.84
C GLN A 382 17.47 9.30 -39.01
N ASP A 383 18.14 8.14 -39.09
CA ASP A 383 18.02 7.26 -40.26
C ASP A 383 17.83 5.76 -39.96
N MET A 384 17.55 5.35 -38.72
CA MET A 384 17.40 3.92 -38.43
C MET A 384 16.19 3.30 -39.16
N LYS A 385 15.07 4.02 -39.22
CA LYS A 385 13.84 3.55 -39.88
C LYS A 385 14.04 3.35 -41.38
N GLN A 386 14.66 4.31 -42.08
CA GLN A 386 14.87 4.18 -43.54
C GLN A 386 15.96 3.14 -43.83
N ARG A 387 17.01 3.04 -43.00
CA ARG A 387 18.02 1.99 -43.13
C ARG A 387 17.43 0.58 -43.00
N VAL A 388 16.54 0.36 -42.03
CA VAL A 388 15.85 -0.93 -41.87
C VAL A 388 14.90 -1.18 -43.04
N ALA A 389 14.13 -0.18 -43.48
CA ALA A 389 13.25 -0.31 -44.64
C ALA A 389 14.04 -0.68 -45.91
N ALA A 390 15.13 0.04 -46.20
CA ALA A 390 16.00 -0.25 -47.34
C ALA A 390 16.67 -1.63 -47.24
N PHE A 391 17.04 -2.08 -46.04
CA PHE A 391 17.58 -3.43 -45.85
C PHE A 391 16.53 -4.50 -46.18
N ILE A 392 15.31 -4.35 -45.67
CA ILE A 392 14.20 -5.30 -45.91
C ILE A 392 13.84 -5.32 -47.40
N GLU A 393 13.76 -4.17 -48.06
CA GLU A 393 13.42 -4.07 -49.49
C GLU A 393 14.47 -4.76 -50.38
N ASN A 394 15.74 -4.73 -49.99
CA ASN A 394 16.84 -5.35 -50.74
C ASN A 394 17.07 -6.83 -50.39
N ALA A 395 16.47 -7.33 -49.31
CA ALA A 395 16.68 -8.69 -48.83
C ALA A 395 15.54 -9.60 -49.31
N ASP A 396 15.90 -10.71 -49.97
CA ASP A 396 14.96 -11.74 -50.43
C ASP A 396 14.58 -12.71 -49.28
N ASP A 397 14.17 -12.17 -48.13
CA ASP A 397 13.79 -12.92 -46.93
C ASP A 397 12.64 -12.21 -46.20
N SER A 398 11.83 -12.96 -45.44
CA SER A 398 10.77 -12.39 -44.61
C SER A 398 11.30 -12.13 -43.21
N PHE A 399 11.36 -10.86 -42.80
CA PHE A 399 11.91 -10.49 -41.50
C PHE A 399 10.84 -10.34 -40.43
N HIS A 400 11.11 -10.97 -39.29
CA HIS A 400 10.41 -10.73 -38.04
C HIS A 400 11.27 -9.88 -37.11
N LEU A 401 10.59 -9.20 -36.19
CA LEU A 401 11.13 -8.26 -35.24
C LEU A 401 10.94 -8.82 -33.83
N PRO A 402 11.90 -9.59 -33.28
CA PRO A 402 11.82 -10.04 -31.90
C PRO A 402 11.87 -8.88 -30.93
N SER A 403 12.65 -7.84 -31.23
CA SER A 403 12.74 -6.66 -30.38
C SER A 403 13.08 -5.37 -31.12
N VAL A 404 12.63 -4.25 -30.55
CA VAL A 404 12.96 -2.88 -30.98
C VAL A 404 13.29 -2.03 -29.76
N THR A 405 14.31 -1.19 -29.86
CA THR A 405 14.62 -0.19 -28.83
C THR A 405 14.27 1.20 -29.37
N VAL A 406 13.47 1.92 -28.59
CA VAL A 406 13.08 3.29 -28.86
C VAL A 406 13.57 4.21 -27.76
N ALA A 407 13.86 5.46 -28.10
CA ALA A 407 14.08 6.51 -27.12
C ALA A 407 12.79 7.29 -26.87
N THR A 408 12.52 7.55 -25.60
CA THR A 408 11.43 8.39 -25.10
C THR A 408 12.02 9.55 -24.29
N GLY A 409 11.37 10.72 -24.31
CA GLY A 409 11.87 11.93 -23.64
C GLY A 409 12.91 12.72 -24.43
N VAL A 410 13.37 13.84 -23.86
CA VAL A 410 14.34 14.77 -24.47
C VAL A 410 15.43 15.09 -23.43
N GLY A 411 16.69 15.20 -23.89
CA GLY A 411 17.82 15.59 -23.02
C GLY A 411 18.16 14.55 -21.96
N ASP A 412 18.33 14.99 -20.71
CA ASP A 412 18.74 14.15 -19.57
C ASP A 412 17.62 13.22 -19.07
N GLU A 413 16.37 13.45 -19.50
CA GLU A 413 15.22 12.58 -19.20
C GLU A 413 15.01 11.49 -20.26
N ARG A 414 15.97 11.34 -21.18
CA ARG A 414 15.89 10.35 -22.24
C ARG A 414 16.00 8.93 -21.67
N SER A 415 14.93 8.17 -21.82
CA SER A 415 14.87 6.75 -21.46
C SER A 415 14.85 5.87 -22.71
N GLU A 416 15.69 4.85 -22.75
CA GLU A 416 15.66 3.81 -23.77
C GLU A 416 14.74 2.69 -23.34
N ILE A 417 13.72 2.44 -24.15
CA ILE A 417 12.72 1.40 -23.91
C ILE A 417 12.89 0.32 -24.97
N THR A 418 13.22 -0.89 -24.54
CA THR A 418 13.33 -2.06 -25.40
C THR A 418 12.05 -2.87 -25.33
N ALA A 419 11.33 -2.97 -26.44
CA ALA A 419 10.17 -3.82 -26.59
C ALA A 419 10.58 -5.21 -27.07
N ASP A 420 10.19 -6.25 -26.35
CA ASP A 420 10.34 -7.66 -26.72
C ASP A 420 8.96 -8.23 -27.07
N PHE A 421 8.76 -8.52 -28.35
CA PHE A 421 7.50 -9.05 -28.89
C PHE A 421 7.32 -10.55 -28.62
N THR A 422 8.40 -11.26 -28.31
CA THR A 422 8.33 -12.69 -28.01
C THR A 422 7.81 -12.96 -26.62
N GLU A 423 8.06 -12.01 -25.71
CA GLU A 423 7.61 -12.03 -24.32
C GLU A 423 6.47 -11.04 -24.02
N MET A 424 6.15 -10.13 -24.95
CA MET A 424 5.20 -9.03 -24.79
C MET A 424 5.57 -8.10 -23.63
N MET A 425 6.84 -7.69 -23.56
CA MET A 425 7.41 -6.94 -22.45
C MET A 425 8.16 -5.69 -22.94
N LEU A 426 8.14 -4.63 -22.15
CA LEU A 426 9.06 -3.52 -22.27
C LEU A 426 10.08 -3.50 -21.13
N ASP A 427 11.33 -3.21 -21.46
CA ASP A 427 12.45 -2.98 -20.53
C ASP A 427 12.95 -1.54 -20.69
N ALA A 428 12.91 -0.74 -19.62
CA ALA A 428 13.38 0.64 -19.59
C ALA A 428 14.81 0.76 -19.02
N LYS A 429 15.63 1.63 -19.62
CA LYS A 429 16.96 2.03 -19.13
C LYS A 429 17.19 3.53 -19.36
N PRO A 430 17.31 4.37 -18.30
CA PRO A 430 16.99 4.08 -16.90
C PRO A 430 15.49 3.77 -16.69
N ASP A 431 15.06 3.59 -15.45
CA ASP A 431 13.65 3.38 -15.12
C ASP A 431 12.80 4.57 -15.61
N ALA A 432 11.62 4.29 -16.14
CA ALA A 432 10.74 5.28 -16.77
C ALA A 432 9.41 5.39 -16.02
N ASP A 433 8.74 6.52 -16.19
CA ASP A 433 7.45 6.77 -15.52
C ASP A 433 6.36 5.82 -16.03
N LEU A 434 5.41 5.47 -15.16
CA LEU A 434 4.34 4.52 -15.51
C LEU A 434 3.54 4.99 -16.73
N ALA A 435 3.30 6.30 -16.86
CA ALA A 435 2.57 6.87 -17.99
C ALA A 435 3.30 6.64 -19.33
N VAL A 436 4.62 6.85 -19.36
CA VAL A 436 5.46 6.63 -20.55
C VAL A 436 5.46 5.15 -20.92
N LEU A 437 5.64 4.26 -19.95
CA LEU A 437 5.65 2.82 -20.19
C LEU A 437 4.29 2.29 -20.65
N THR A 438 3.20 2.82 -20.11
CA THR A 438 1.84 2.43 -20.50
C THR A 438 1.57 2.78 -21.96
N ARG A 439 1.83 4.02 -22.37
CA ARG A 439 1.64 4.46 -23.77
C ARG A 439 2.52 3.66 -24.72
N ALA A 440 3.82 3.52 -24.40
CA ALA A 440 4.74 2.74 -25.21
C ALA A 440 4.29 1.27 -25.32
N ALA A 441 3.78 0.66 -24.25
CA ALA A 441 3.33 -0.73 -24.28
C ALA A 441 2.11 -0.89 -25.18
N LEU A 442 1.10 -0.03 -25.04
CA LEU A 442 -0.12 -0.11 -25.83
C LEU A 442 0.12 0.22 -27.31
N GLU A 443 0.93 1.22 -27.62
CA GLU A 443 1.22 1.61 -29.00
C GLU A 443 2.16 0.62 -29.71
N ILE A 444 3.23 0.17 -29.04
CA ILE A 444 4.26 -0.66 -29.66
C ILE A 444 3.90 -2.15 -29.56
N LEU A 445 3.63 -2.68 -28.37
CA LEU A 445 3.33 -4.11 -28.20
C LEU A 445 1.86 -4.41 -28.57
N GLY A 446 0.95 -3.48 -28.29
CA GLY A 446 -0.49 -3.60 -28.57
C GLY A 446 -0.89 -3.35 -30.03
N TYR A 447 0.06 -3.15 -30.96
CA TYR A 447 -0.21 -2.74 -32.35
C TYR A 447 -1.27 -3.58 -33.11
N ARG A 448 -1.46 -4.86 -32.75
CA ARG A 448 -2.48 -5.75 -33.37
C ARG A 448 -3.90 -5.46 -32.91
N TYR A 449 -4.06 -4.97 -31.69
CA TYR A 449 -5.33 -4.62 -31.08
C TYR A 449 -5.17 -3.23 -30.44
N PRO A 450 -5.14 -2.18 -31.25
CA PRO A 450 -4.91 -0.82 -30.76
C PRO A 450 -5.99 -0.45 -29.74
N THR A 451 -5.56 0.20 -28.67
CA THR A 451 -6.42 0.78 -27.65
C THR A 451 -6.80 2.19 -28.05
N ASP A 452 -8.03 2.61 -27.76
CA ASP A 452 -8.47 3.97 -28.04
C ASP A 452 -7.68 4.96 -27.17
N GLY A 453 -7.33 6.11 -27.74
CA GLY A 453 -6.64 7.19 -27.02
C GLY A 453 -7.48 7.70 -25.84
N GLU A 454 -8.80 7.74 -26.00
CA GLU A 454 -9.71 8.18 -24.93
C GLU A 454 -9.69 7.23 -23.72
N GLU A 455 -9.60 5.91 -23.94
CA GLU A 455 -9.47 4.93 -22.85
C GLU A 455 -8.14 5.09 -22.10
N ILE A 456 -7.06 5.39 -22.83
CA ILE A 456 -5.73 5.65 -22.25
C ILE A 456 -5.74 6.93 -21.42
N ASP A 457 -6.34 8.00 -21.95
CA ASP A 457 -6.43 9.27 -21.24
C ASP A 457 -7.35 9.16 -20.02
N ALA A 458 -8.43 8.39 -20.10
CA ALA A 458 -9.30 8.07 -18.96
C ALA A 458 -8.53 7.33 -17.84
N LEU A 459 -7.69 6.35 -18.19
CA LEU A 459 -6.84 5.64 -17.23
C LEU A 459 -5.92 6.59 -16.43
N PHE A 460 -5.43 7.66 -17.06
CA PHE A 460 -4.59 8.67 -16.41
C PHE A 460 -5.36 9.84 -15.82
N ALA A 461 -6.60 10.05 -16.23
CA ALA A 461 -7.51 11.01 -15.63
C ALA A 461 -7.95 10.56 -14.24
N GLY A 462 -8.00 9.24 -14.01
CA GLY A 462 -8.44 8.66 -12.74
C GLY A 462 -9.95 8.72 -12.54
N GLY A 463 -10.70 9.15 -13.56
CA GLY A 463 -12.16 9.16 -13.55
C GLY A 463 -12.72 7.85 -14.12
N PRO A 464 -13.87 7.38 -13.62
CA PRO A 464 -14.67 6.46 -14.42
C PRO A 464 -15.00 7.17 -15.74
N LEU A 465 -14.88 6.47 -16.86
CA LEU A 465 -15.39 6.98 -18.14
C LEU A 465 -16.83 7.46 -17.90
N PRO A 466 -17.24 8.63 -18.43
CA PRO A 466 -18.65 8.95 -18.47
C PRO A 466 -19.32 7.75 -19.13
N ASN A 467 -20.23 7.08 -18.42
CA ASN A 467 -21.11 6.13 -19.06
C ASN A 467 -21.77 6.92 -20.18
N ASP A 468 -21.49 6.57 -21.43
CA ASP A 468 -22.29 7.05 -22.54
C ASP A 468 -23.72 6.72 -22.16
N ASP A 469 -24.49 7.77 -21.88
CA ASP A 469 -25.93 7.70 -21.70
C ASP A 469 -26.43 6.98 -22.95
N VAL A 470 -26.74 5.70 -22.79
CA VAL A 470 -27.58 4.96 -23.72
C VAL A 470 -28.87 5.75 -23.74
N SER A 471 -28.96 6.64 -24.73
CA SER A 471 -30.16 7.40 -25.02
C SER A 471 -31.29 6.38 -25.05
N PRO A 472 -32.30 6.50 -24.17
CA PRO A 472 -33.47 5.64 -24.28
C PRO A 472 -34.05 5.94 -25.66
N GLY A 473 -33.90 4.97 -26.56
CA GLY A 473 -34.36 5.08 -27.94
C GLY A 473 -35.79 5.61 -27.94
N GLU A 474 -35.99 6.66 -28.74
CA GLU A 474 -37.28 7.21 -29.07
C GLU A 474 -38.17 6.04 -29.52
N GLY A 475 -39.06 5.61 -28.64
CA GLY A 475 -40.17 4.74 -28.99
C GLY A 475 -41.13 5.55 -29.84
N GLU A 476 -40.96 5.51 -31.16
CA GLU A 476 -41.98 5.86 -32.13
C GLU A 476 -43.26 5.09 -31.77
N SER A 477 -44.20 5.80 -31.18
CA SER A 477 -45.56 5.33 -30.96
C SER A 477 -46.34 5.62 -32.24
N GLU A 478 -46.27 4.66 -33.17
CA GLU A 478 -47.23 4.55 -34.27
C GLU A 478 -48.61 4.26 -33.67
N GLN A 479 -49.39 5.34 -33.44
CA GLN A 479 -50.83 5.26 -33.31
C GLN A 479 -51.41 5.09 -34.71
N ASP A 480 -51.56 3.84 -35.13
CA ASP A 480 -52.38 3.52 -36.29
C ASP A 480 -53.83 3.37 -35.83
N ALA A 481 -54.65 4.28 -36.33
CA ALA A 481 -56.10 4.26 -36.21
C ALA A 481 -56.66 3.20 -37.16
N THR A 482 -57.64 2.42 -36.71
CA THR A 482 -58.63 1.87 -37.64
C THR A 482 -59.96 1.61 -36.95
N ASP A 483 -60.98 2.15 -37.61
CA ASP A 483 -62.41 1.84 -37.53
C ASP A 483 -62.75 0.36 -37.78
#